data_AF-W4RS26-F1
#
_entry.id   AF-W4RS26-F1
#
_cell.length_a   1.000
_cell.length_b   1.000
_cell.length_c   1.000
_cell.angle_alpha   90.00
_cell.angle_beta   90.00
_cell.angle_gamma   90.00
#
_symmetry.space_group_name_H-M   'P 1'
#
loop_
_entity.id
_entity.type
_entity.pdbx_description
1 polymer ?
#
loop_
_entity_poly.entity_id
_entity_poly.type
_entity_poly.pdbx_seq_one_letter_code
_entity_poly.pdbx_strand_id
1 'polypeptide(L)' 'MKKALIQEDISFTERDIVNDLSAAQEFRQLGGQYTPTTIVMVGDERHEVIGANINKIKSILETSTL' A
#
# COMPACT_ATOMS: atom_id res chain seq x y z
N MET A 1 0.97 -3.92 -10.92
CA MET A 1 0.48 -3.06 -9.82
C MET A 1 0.83 -1.59 -10.05
N LYS A 2 2.12 -1.21 -10.04
CA LYS A 2 2.60 0.17 -10.27
C LYS A 2 1.96 0.90 -11.47
N LYS A 3 1.97 0.25 -12.65
CA LYS A 3 1.36 0.81 -13.86
C LYS A 3 -0.12 1.15 -13.69
N ALA A 4 -0.87 0.32 -12.97
CA ALA A 4 -2.29 0.54 -12.73
C ALA A 4 -2.53 1.73 -11.81
N LEU A 5 -1.72 1.91 -10.76
CA LEU A 5 -1.81 3.08 -9.87
C LEU A 5 -1.53 4.38 -10.63
N ILE A 6 -0.52 4.38 -11.51
CA ILE A 6 -0.19 5.54 -12.36
C ILE A 6 -1.32 5.86 -13.35
N GLN A 7 -1.93 4.85 -13.97
CA GLN A 7 -3.01 5.04 -14.94
C GLN A 7 -4.27 5.67 -14.31
N GLU A 8 -4.48 5.45 -13.03
CA GLU A 8 -5.61 5.97 -12.26
C GLU A 8 -5.27 7.27 -11.51
N ASP A 9 -4.10 7.87 -11.78
CA ASP A 9 -3.59 9.08 -11.12
C ASP A 9 -3.51 8.97 -9.58
N ILE A 10 -3.28 7.75 -9.08
CA ILE A 10 -3.12 7.49 -7.64
C ILE A 10 -1.68 7.77 -7.24
N SER A 11 -1.49 8.71 -6.32
CA SER A 11 -0.18 8.97 -5.70
C SER A 11 0.22 7.85 -4.76
N PHE A 12 1.44 7.34 -4.88
CA PHE A 12 1.97 6.30 -4.00
C PHE A 12 3.48 6.49 -3.76
N THR A 13 3.95 5.96 -2.62
CA THR A 13 5.38 5.83 -2.32
C THR A 13 5.76 4.36 -2.33
N GLU A 14 6.81 4.03 -3.06
CA GLU A 14 7.39 2.69 -3.10
C GLU A 14 8.58 2.63 -2.14
N ARG A 15 8.64 1.60 -1.29
CA ARG A 15 9.73 1.39 -0.34
C ARG A 15 10.23 -0.05 -0.45
N ASP A 16 11.55 -0.20 -0.55
CA ASP A 16 12.20 -1.49 -0.73
C ASP A 16 12.81 -1.96 0.60
N ILE A 17 12.18 -2.93 1.25
CA ILE A 17 12.64 -3.46 2.54
C ILE A 17 13.93 -4.30 2.44
N VAL A 18 14.41 -4.63 1.24
CA VAL A 18 15.68 -5.36 1.05
C VAL A 18 16.84 -4.37 1.08
N ASN A 19 16.67 -3.21 0.46
CA ASN A 19 17.75 -2.22 0.27
C ASN A 19 17.64 -0.98 1.18
N ASP A 20 16.47 -0.70 1.77
CA ASP A 20 16.25 0.39 2.73
C ASP A 20 16.01 -0.17 4.14
N LEU A 21 17.01 0.01 5.02
CA LEU A 21 16.94 -0.43 6.41
C LEU A 21 15.81 0.25 7.20
N SER A 22 15.54 1.53 6.93
CA SER A 22 14.45 2.26 7.59
C SER A 22 13.11 1.67 7.16
N ALA A 23 12.91 1.40 5.87
CA ALA A 23 11.72 0.74 5.38
C ALA A 23 11.54 -0.66 5.99
N ALA A 24 12.62 -1.42 6.11
CA ALA A 24 12.61 -2.74 6.73
C ALA A 24 12.27 -2.70 8.23
N GLN A 25 12.71 -1.67 8.94
CA GLN A 25 12.37 -1.46 10.35
C GLN A 25 10.89 -1.10 10.50
N GLU A 26 10.40 -0.14 9.72
CA GLU A 26 8.99 0.27 9.73
C GLU A 26 8.07 -0.91 9.39
N PHE A 27 8.40 -1.66 8.33
CA PHE A 27 7.62 -2.83 7.93
C PHE A 27 7.51 -3.88 9.05
N ARG A 28 8.62 -4.13 9.77
CA ARG A 28 8.62 -5.05 10.92
C ARG A 28 7.85 -4.51 12.12
N GLN A 29 7.94 -3.21 12.40
CA GLN A 29 7.18 -2.56 13.48
C GLN A 29 5.67 -2.62 13.23
N LEU A 30 5.26 -2.58 11.96
CA LEU A 30 3.87 -2.77 11.54
C LEU A 30 3.41 -4.25 11.60
N GLY A 31 4.27 -5.19 12.01
CA GLY A 31 3.97 -6.61 12.04
C GLY A 31 3.99 -7.28 10.65
N GLY A 32 4.58 -6.61 9.65
CA GLY A 32 4.63 -7.10 8.28
C GLY A 32 5.40 -8.41 8.14
N GLN A 33 4.79 -9.38 7.47
CA GLN A 33 5.35 -10.72 7.27
C GLN A 33 5.56 -11.08 5.78
N TYR A 34 4.78 -10.48 4.89
CA TYR A 34 4.74 -10.85 3.48
C TYR A 34 4.89 -9.63 2.59
N THR A 35 5.55 -9.80 1.44
CA THR A 35 5.68 -8.76 0.42
C THR A 35 5.07 -9.24 -0.90
N PRO A 36 4.49 -8.34 -1.72
CA PRO A 36 4.30 -6.92 -1.46
C PRO A 36 3.14 -6.68 -0.47
N THR A 37 3.26 -5.66 0.38
CA THR A 37 2.16 -5.14 1.22
C THR A 37 1.94 -3.69 0.87
N THR A 38 0.68 -3.29 0.75
CA THR A 38 0.29 -1.91 0.50
C THR A 38 -0.54 -1.40 1.66
N ILE A 39 -0.16 -0.23 2.16
CA ILE A 39 -0.95 0.52 3.13
C ILE A 39 -1.67 1.63 2.37
N VAL A 40 -2.99 1.65 2.47
CA VAL A 40 -3.85 2.69 1.90
C VAL A 40 -4.36 3.53 3.06
N MET A 41 -4.04 4.82 3.03
CA MET A 41 -4.54 5.79 4.00
C MET A 41 -5.69 6.57 3.37
N VAL A 42 -6.84 6.61 4.02
CA VAL A 42 -7.99 7.40 3.60
C VAL A 42 -8.50 8.21 4.79
N GLY A 43 -8.26 9.51 4.79
CA GLY A 43 -8.50 10.34 5.98
C GLY A 43 -7.70 9.77 7.17
N ASP A 44 -8.41 9.43 8.25
CA ASP A 44 -7.83 8.80 9.44
C ASP A 44 -7.86 7.26 9.40
N GLU A 45 -8.43 6.66 8.34
CA GLU A 45 -8.52 5.20 8.21
C GLU A 45 -7.28 4.60 7.54
N ARG A 46 -6.75 3.54 8.15
CA ARG A 46 -5.64 2.75 7.64
C ARG A 46 -6.14 1.39 7.17
N HIS A 47 -5.96 1.10 5.88
CA HIS A 47 -6.29 -0.17 5.26
C HIS A 47 -5.01 -0.90 4.82
N GLU A 48 -4.90 -2.19 5.13
CA GLU A 48 -3.76 -3.02 4.74
C GLU A 48 -4.16 -4.05 3.67
N VAL A 49 -3.37 -4.12 2.59
CA VAL A 49 -3.55 -5.07 1.50
C VAL A 49 -2.27 -5.88 1.32
N ILE A 50 -2.36 -7.16 1.64
CA ILE A 50 -1.26 -8.12 1.46
C ILE A 50 -1.34 -8.73 0.06
N GLY A 51 -0.20 -8.80 -0.62
CA GLY A 51 -0.08 -9.25 -2.00
C GLY A 51 -0.43 -8.17 -3.02
N ALA A 52 -0.19 -8.47 -4.30
CA ALA A 52 -0.43 -7.54 -5.40
C ALA A 52 -1.92 -7.47 -5.81
N ASN A 53 -2.81 -7.08 -4.89
CA ASN A 53 -4.26 -7.06 -5.11
C ASN A 53 -4.80 -5.66 -5.45
N ILE A 54 -4.74 -5.31 -6.74
CA ILE A 54 -5.18 -3.99 -7.23
C ILE A 54 -6.70 -3.77 -7.08
N ASN A 55 -7.51 -4.81 -7.22
CA ASN A 55 -8.96 -4.69 -7.13
C ASN A 55 -9.40 -4.32 -5.70
N LYS A 56 -8.74 -4.89 -4.68
CA LYS A 56 -8.96 -4.53 -3.28
C LYS A 56 -8.60 -3.06 -3.02
N ILE A 57 -7.47 -2.60 -3.56
CA ILE A 57 -7.02 -1.21 -3.41
C ILE A 57 -8.03 -0.26 -4.06
N LYS A 58 -8.49 -0.55 -5.28
CA LYS A 58 -9.53 0.24 -5.95
C LYS A 58 -10.82 0.30 -5.14
N SER A 59 -11.29 -0.85 -4.65
CA SER A 59 -12.50 -0.91 -3.83
C SER A 59 -12.39 -0.08 -2.54
N ILE A 60 -11.23 -0.06 -1.88
CA ILE A 60 -10.99 0.80 -0.70
C ILE A 60 -11.10 2.27 -1.10
N LEU A 61 -10.43 2.68 -2.17
CA LEU A 61 -10.42 4.07 -2.63
C LEU A 61 -11.81 4.55 -3.08
N GLU A 62 -12.57 3.70 -3.79
CA GLU A 62 -13.92 4.04 -4.26
C GLU A 62 -14.91 4.22 -3.10
N THR A 63 -14.85 3.36 -2.08
CA THR A 63 -15.76 3.41 -0.91
C THR A 63 -15.58 4.70 -0.10
N SER A 64 -14.42 5.32 -0.18
CA SER A 64 -14.07 6.52 0.57
C SER A 64 -14.44 7.84 -0.11
N THR A 65 -14.99 7.79 -1.33
CA THR A 65 -15.36 8.99 -2.12
C THR A 65 -16.84 9.36 -2.00
N LEU A 66 -17.58 8.70 -1.10
CA LEU A 66 -18.99 8.94 -0.77
C LEU A 66 -19.12 9.57 0.62
#